data_AF-A0A813F4M8-F1
#
_entry.id   AF-A0A813F4M8-F1
#
_cell.length_a   1.000
_cell.length_b   1.000
_cell.length_c   1.000
_cell.angle_alpha   90.00
_cell.angle_beta   90.00
_cell.angle_gamma   90.00
#
_symmetry.space_group_name_H-M   'P 1'
#
loop_
_entity.id
_entity.type
_entity.pdbx_description
1 polymer ?
#
loop_
_entity_poly.entity_id
_entity_poly.type
_entity_poly.pdbx_seq_one_letter_code
_entity_poly.pdbx_strand_id
1 'polypeptide(L)'
;MAGNATEHCPHAAQDATGPCATEVLKSFDCSLYASTCSGTTGYKAYSGCSDTVAANPLGMACRTYHLGVAAMAGNATEHCPHAAQDATGPCATEVLKSFNCSLYASTCSGTTGYTAYSGCSDTVAANPLGMACRIYHLGVAAMAGNATEHCPHAAPDATGPCATEVLKSFNCSLYASTRSGTTGYTAYSGCSDTVAANPLGMACRTYHLGVAAMAGNAAEHFPHAAQDATGFCATEVLKNFDCSLYASPCSGTTGYMAYSGCSDTVAANPMGMACRNQGFGEANIELRFSQHGNHP
;
A
#
# COMPACT_ATOMS: atom_id res chain seq x y z
N MET A 1 -35.84 -6.72 -20.18
CA MET A 1 -36.13 -6.74 -18.73
C MET A 1 -36.29 -5.30 -18.27
N ALA A 2 -37.52 -4.80 -18.15
CA ALA A 2 -37.82 -3.41 -17.82
C ALA A 2 -38.99 -3.34 -16.82
N GLY A 3 -38.92 -4.16 -15.76
CA GLY A 3 -40.05 -4.40 -14.85
C GLY A 3 -39.68 -4.40 -13.38
N ASN A 4 -38.74 -3.57 -12.94
CA ASN A 4 -38.40 -3.50 -11.51
C ASN A 4 -38.02 -2.10 -10.97
N ALA A 5 -37.86 -1.08 -11.83
CA ALA A 5 -37.50 0.25 -11.34
C ALA A 5 -38.66 0.90 -10.56
N THR A 6 -39.91 0.76 -11.02
CA THR A 6 -41.07 1.41 -10.40
C THR A 6 -41.41 0.86 -9.02
N GLU A 7 -41.11 -0.42 -8.76
CA GLU A 7 -41.34 -1.08 -7.47
C GLU A 7 -40.16 -0.89 -6.50
N HIS A 8 -38.91 -0.83 -6.99
CA HIS A 8 -37.74 -0.73 -6.10
C HIS A 8 -37.17 0.68 -5.92
N CYS A 9 -37.37 1.61 -6.86
CA CYS A 9 -36.89 2.99 -6.69
C CYS A 9 -37.48 3.71 -5.46
N PRO A 10 -38.77 3.56 -5.11
CA PRO A 10 -39.31 4.14 -3.88
C PRO A 10 -38.75 3.50 -2.60
N HIS A 11 -38.23 2.27 -2.68
CA HIS A 11 -37.62 1.53 -1.57
C HIS A 11 -36.13 1.82 -1.39
N ALA A 12 -35.47 2.39 -2.41
CA ALA A 12 -34.07 2.80 -2.39
C ALA A 12 -33.88 4.31 -2.11
N ALA A 13 -34.97 5.06 -1.93
CA ALA A 13 -34.92 6.48 -1.61
C ALA A 13 -34.48 6.70 -0.15
N GLN A 14 -33.77 7.80 0.12
CA GLN A 14 -33.26 8.15 1.47
C GLN A 14 -34.37 8.34 2.51
N ASP A 15 -35.63 8.47 2.08
CA ASP A 15 -36.82 8.74 2.87
C ASP A 15 -37.90 7.65 2.74
N ALA A 16 -37.52 6.42 2.35
CA ALA A 16 -38.47 5.32 2.17
C ALA A 16 -39.29 4.99 3.44
N THR A 17 -40.62 4.81 3.28
CA THR A 17 -41.55 4.38 4.35
C THR A 17 -42.09 2.97 4.08
N GLY A 18 -42.09 2.06 5.06
CA GLY A 18 -42.54 0.66 4.92
C GLY A 18 -41.69 -0.32 5.75
N PRO A 19 -41.66 -1.65 5.48
CA PRO A 19 -40.73 -2.58 6.15
C PRO A 19 -39.23 -2.21 5.95
N CYS A 20 -38.93 -1.35 4.98
CA CYS A 20 -37.62 -0.71 4.81
C CYS A 20 -37.40 0.52 5.72
N ALA A 21 -38.37 0.94 6.54
CA ALA A 21 -38.19 1.99 7.57
C ALA A 21 -37.51 1.46 8.84
N THR A 22 -37.44 0.14 9.00
CA THR A 22 -36.59 -0.56 9.99
C THR A 22 -35.18 -0.82 9.47
N GLU A 23 -34.94 -0.60 8.18
CA GLU A 23 -33.62 -0.60 7.53
C GLU A 23 -33.32 0.90 7.30
N VAL A 24 -32.12 1.44 7.32
CA VAL A 24 -30.77 1.01 7.09
C VAL A 24 -29.96 1.96 7.98
N LEU A 25 -28.86 1.48 8.57
CA LEU A 25 -27.93 2.32 9.32
C LEU A 25 -27.82 3.75 8.74
N LYS A 26 -28.03 4.80 9.55
CA LYS A 26 -27.88 6.19 9.09
C LYS A 26 -26.43 6.56 8.80
N SER A 27 -25.50 5.82 9.39
CA SER A 27 -24.06 5.93 9.22
C SER A 27 -23.46 4.54 9.35
N PHE A 28 -22.35 4.28 8.67
CA PHE A 28 -21.62 3.02 8.84
C PHE A 28 -21.23 2.81 10.32
N ASP A 29 -21.65 1.68 10.91
CA ASP A 29 -21.38 1.35 12.31
C ASP A 29 -20.22 0.36 12.39
N CYS A 30 -19.07 0.85 12.84
CA CYS A 30 -17.86 0.07 12.99
C CYS A 30 -18.01 -1.13 13.95
N SER A 31 -18.78 -0.95 15.03
CA SER A 31 -19.01 -2.01 16.02
C SER A 31 -19.95 -3.07 15.46
N LEU A 32 -20.97 -2.65 14.70
CA LEU A 32 -21.86 -3.58 14.00
C LEU A 32 -21.10 -4.35 12.93
N TYR A 33 -20.22 -3.71 12.15
CA TYR A 33 -19.39 -4.40 11.16
C TYR A 33 -18.50 -5.46 11.81
N ALA A 34 -17.78 -5.10 12.88
CA ALA A 34 -16.91 -6.03 13.58
C ALA A 34 -17.69 -7.22 14.17
N SER A 35 -18.82 -6.98 14.83
CA SER A 35 -19.62 -8.04 15.45
C SER A 35 -20.34 -8.93 14.42
N THR A 36 -20.87 -8.35 13.35
CA THR A 36 -21.62 -9.06 12.30
C THR A 36 -20.70 -9.86 11.38
N CYS A 37 -19.56 -9.27 10.99
CA CYS A 37 -18.75 -9.80 9.89
C CYS A 37 -17.53 -10.59 10.34
N SER A 38 -17.10 -10.52 11.61
CA SER A 38 -15.88 -11.20 12.09
C SER A 38 -15.86 -12.72 11.90
N GLY A 39 -17.03 -13.37 11.80
CA GLY A 39 -17.16 -14.80 11.53
C GLY A 39 -17.23 -15.20 10.05
N THR A 40 -17.23 -14.23 9.13
CA THR A 40 -17.39 -14.50 7.68
C THR A 40 -16.05 -14.77 7.02
N THR A 41 -16.04 -15.61 5.98
CA THR A 41 -14.83 -15.88 5.19
C THR A 41 -14.35 -14.59 4.51
N GLY A 42 -13.07 -14.28 4.66
CA GLY A 42 -12.47 -13.07 4.06
C GLY A 42 -12.69 -11.80 4.87
N TYR A 43 -13.24 -11.89 6.09
CA TYR A 43 -13.32 -10.76 7.00
C TYR A 43 -11.97 -10.09 7.20
N LYS A 44 -11.96 -8.76 7.08
CA LYS A 44 -10.84 -7.89 7.44
C LYS A 44 -11.38 -6.82 8.36
N ALA A 45 -10.75 -6.67 9.52
CA ALA A 45 -11.06 -5.55 10.39
C ALA A 45 -10.82 -4.23 9.66
N TYR A 46 -11.73 -3.30 9.84
CA TYR A 46 -11.68 -1.99 9.20
C TYR A 46 -10.61 -1.15 9.91
N SER A 47 -9.47 -0.91 9.25
CA SER A 47 -8.35 -0.18 9.86
C SER A 47 -8.72 1.30 9.98
N GLY A 48 -8.66 1.85 11.19
CA GLY A 48 -9.10 3.24 11.45
C GLY A 48 -10.57 3.46 11.06
N CYS A 49 -11.47 2.56 11.44
CA CYS A 49 -12.87 2.60 11.01
C CYS A 49 -13.56 3.94 11.31
N SER A 50 -13.42 4.43 12.55
CA SER A 50 -13.98 5.73 12.96
C SER A 50 -13.51 6.86 12.04
N ASP A 51 -12.23 6.87 11.73
CA ASP A 51 -11.60 7.93 10.94
C ASP A 51 -12.00 7.81 9.47
N THR A 52 -12.18 6.59 8.98
CA THR A 52 -12.70 6.36 7.63
C THR A 52 -14.14 6.85 7.51
N VAL A 53 -15.00 6.54 8.47
CA VAL A 53 -16.39 7.03 8.49
C VAL A 53 -16.41 8.57 8.56
N ALA A 54 -15.60 9.15 9.45
CA ALA A 54 -15.49 10.60 9.59
C ALA A 54 -14.92 11.28 8.33
N ALA A 55 -13.97 10.65 7.64
CA ALA A 55 -13.43 11.14 6.38
C ALA A 55 -14.45 11.05 5.23
N ASN A 56 -15.42 10.13 5.31
CA ASN A 56 -16.38 9.83 4.25
C ASN A 56 -17.85 10.08 4.67
N PRO A 57 -18.21 11.30 5.14
CA PRO A 57 -19.53 11.57 5.69
C PRO A 57 -20.68 11.40 4.69
N LEU A 58 -20.38 11.42 3.38
CA LEU A 58 -21.34 11.23 2.29
C LEU A 58 -20.98 10.04 1.37
N GLY A 59 -19.88 9.33 1.65
CA GLY A 59 -19.22 8.42 0.71
C GLY A 59 -19.30 6.94 1.07
N MET A 60 -20.15 6.56 2.04
CA MET A 60 -20.26 5.17 2.52
C MET A 60 -21.66 4.57 2.38
N ALA A 61 -22.56 5.19 1.60
CA ALA A 61 -23.97 4.80 1.57
C ALA A 61 -24.20 3.34 1.14
N CYS A 62 -23.48 2.85 0.13
CA CYS A 62 -23.55 1.46 -0.33
C CYS A 62 -23.05 0.49 0.75
N ARG A 63 -21.89 0.78 1.34
CA ARG A 63 -21.32 -0.06 2.42
C ARG A 63 -22.21 -0.06 3.66
N THR A 64 -22.79 1.09 4.00
CA THR A 64 -23.75 1.24 5.11
C THR A 64 -25.01 0.42 4.84
N TYR A 65 -25.52 0.44 3.61
CA TYR A 65 -26.63 -0.42 3.19
C TYR A 65 -26.32 -1.89 3.38
N HIS A 66 -25.22 -2.37 2.78
CA HIS A 66 -24.87 -3.78 2.86
C HIS A 66 -24.53 -4.24 4.28
N LEU A 67 -23.99 -3.36 5.14
CA LEU A 67 -23.82 -3.66 6.55
C LEU A 67 -25.17 -3.83 7.26
N GLY A 68 -26.16 -2.99 6.96
CA GLY A 68 -27.52 -3.13 7.47
C GLY A 68 -28.14 -4.47 7.10
N VAL A 69 -27.99 -4.89 5.83
CA VAL A 69 -28.50 -6.19 5.36
C VAL A 69 -27.72 -7.35 5.98
N ALA A 70 -26.40 -7.24 6.11
CA ALA A 70 -25.55 -8.28 6.71
C ALA A 70 -25.94 -8.58 8.17
N ALA A 71 -26.41 -7.58 8.91
CA ALA A 71 -26.83 -7.72 10.30
C ALA A 71 -28.13 -8.53 10.46
N MET A 72 -28.85 -8.81 9.37
CA MET A 72 -30.03 -9.67 9.38
C MET A 72 -29.63 -11.15 9.43
N ALA A 73 -30.44 -11.97 10.08
CA ALA A 73 -30.16 -13.39 10.26
C ALA A 73 -29.96 -14.11 8.90
N GLY A 74 -28.82 -14.77 8.75
CA GLY A 74 -28.47 -15.56 7.55
C GLY A 74 -27.79 -14.79 6.42
N ASN A 75 -27.65 -13.47 6.52
CA ASN A 75 -27.21 -12.61 5.41
C ASN A 75 -25.73 -12.19 5.46
N ALA A 76 -25.04 -12.43 6.57
CA ALA A 76 -23.67 -11.94 6.79
C ALA A 76 -22.68 -12.40 5.70
N THR A 77 -22.70 -13.68 5.31
CA THR A 77 -21.74 -14.23 4.33
C THR A 77 -21.81 -13.54 2.97
N GLU A 78 -23.01 -13.18 2.51
CA GLU A 78 -23.20 -12.55 1.20
C GLU A 78 -22.89 -11.05 1.22
N HIS A 79 -23.23 -10.36 2.32
CA HIS A 79 -23.19 -8.89 2.34
C HIS A 79 -21.99 -8.27 3.05
N CYS A 80 -21.34 -8.99 3.97
CA CYS A 80 -20.11 -8.51 4.61
C CYS A 80 -18.97 -8.17 3.64
N PRO A 81 -18.74 -8.92 2.54
CA PRO A 81 -17.74 -8.54 1.53
C PRO A 81 -18.01 -7.20 0.85
N HIS A 82 -19.28 -6.76 0.76
CA HIS A 82 -19.65 -5.48 0.16
C HIS A 82 -19.56 -4.32 1.16
N ALA A 83 -19.66 -4.60 2.46
CA ALA A 83 -19.47 -3.64 3.53
C ALA A 83 -18.00 -3.46 3.94
N ALA A 84 -17.11 -4.37 3.55
CA ALA A 84 -15.69 -4.34 3.87
C ALA A 84 -15.00 -3.07 3.37
N GLN A 85 -13.83 -2.71 3.92
CA GLN A 85 -13.05 -1.53 3.49
C GLN A 85 -12.52 -1.67 2.06
N ASP A 86 -12.13 -2.87 1.66
CA ASP A 86 -11.77 -3.27 0.29
C ASP A 86 -12.95 -3.94 -0.42
N ALA A 87 -14.15 -3.35 -0.29
CA ALA A 87 -15.39 -3.89 -0.82
C ALA A 87 -15.27 -4.43 -2.25
N THR A 88 -15.83 -5.61 -2.46
CA THR A 88 -15.99 -6.22 -3.78
C THR A 88 -17.44 -6.10 -4.26
N GLY A 89 -17.69 -6.43 -5.53
CA GLY A 89 -19.04 -6.45 -6.08
C GLY A 89 -19.70 -5.06 -6.16
N PRO A 90 -20.97 -4.90 -5.74
CA PRO A 90 -21.77 -3.69 -5.98
C PRO A 90 -21.18 -2.42 -5.36
N CYS A 91 -20.48 -2.51 -4.23
CA CYS A 91 -19.85 -1.35 -3.59
C CYS A 91 -18.39 -1.14 -3.98
N ALA A 92 -17.82 -1.91 -4.91
CA ALA A 92 -16.43 -1.74 -5.35
C ALA A 92 -16.15 -0.37 -6.00
N THR A 93 -17.19 0.27 -6.54
CA THR A 93 -17.13 1.61 -7.14
C THR A 93 -17.28 2.74 -6.12
N GLU A 94 -17.68 2.43 -4.88
CA GLU A 94 -17.73 3.39 -3.80
C GLU A 94 -16.30 3.66 -3.31
N VAL A 95 -15.70 4.74 -3.80
CA VAL A 95 -14.32 5.10 -3.47
C VAL A 95 -14.30 5.84 -2.13
N LEU A 96 -13.72 5.19 -1.12
CA LEU A 96 -13.35 5.87 0.12
C LEU A 96 -12.28 6.92 -0.20
N LYS A 97 -12.38 8.09 0.43
CA LYS A 97 -11.36 9.14 0.28
C LYS A 97 -9.97 8.56 0.50
N SER A 98 -9.09 8.82 -0.45
CA SER A 98 -7.66 8.56 -0.33
C SER A 98 -6.94 9.81 0.18
N PHE A 99 -5.71 9.62 0.68
CA PHE A 99 -4.88 10.73 1.11
C PHE A 99 -4.49 11.59 -0.10
N ASN A 100 -4.81 12.88 -0.05
CA ASN A 100 -4.56 13.80 -1.15
C ASN A 100 -3.23 14.55 -0.95
N CYS A 101 -2.19 14.09 -1.64
CA CYS A 101 -0.85 14.65 -1.58
C CYS A 101 -0.78 16.15 -1.89
N SER A 102 -1.51 16.61 -2.91
CA SER A 102 -1.54 18.01 -3.29
C SER A 102 -2.21 18.87 -2.22
N LEU A 103 -3.31 18.38 -1.64
CA LEU A 103 -3.99 19.05 -0.54
C LEU A 103 -3.10 19.12 0.70
N TYR A 104 -2.38 18.04 1.05
CA TYR A 104 -1.43 18.06 2.16
C TYR A 104 -0.35 19.12 1.96
N ALA A 105 0.28 19.14 0.79
CA ALA A 105 1.31 20.12 0.49
C ALA A 105 0.77 21.56 0.54
N SER A 106 -0.40 21.83 -0.06
CA SER A 106 -0.97 23.19 -0.06
C SER A 106 -1.45 23.64 1.32
N THR A 107 -2.02 22.74 2.12
CA THR A 107 -2.58 23.05 3.43
C THR A 107 -1.49 23.17 4.51
N CYS A 108 -0.48 22.30 4.47
CA CYS A 108 0.45 22.12 5.58
C CYS A 108 1.83 22.74 5.37
N SER A 109 2.22 23.13 4.15
CA SER A 109 3.57 23.67 3.88
C SER A 109 3.95 24.94 4.66
N GLY A 110 2.97 25.70 5.15
CA GLY A 110 3.18 26.87 6.00
C GLY A 110 3.19 26.59 7.51
N THR A 111 2.99 25.34 7.93
CA THR A 111 2.94 24.97 9.36
C THR A 111 4.34 24.65 9.91
N THR A 112 4.58 24.98 11.17
CA THR A 112 5.83 24.62 11.85
C THR A 112 5.98 23.10 11.91
N GLY A 113 7.15 22.58 11.53
CA GLY A 113 7.41 21.14 11.52
C GLY A 113 6.84 20.41 10.31
N TYR A 114 6.44 21.13 9.25
CA TYR A 114 6.04 20.51 7.99
C TYR A 114 7.15 19.64 7.39
N THR A 115 6.80 18.39 7.09
CA THR A 115 7.64 17.45 6.35
C THR A 115 6.86 16.96 5.14
N ALA A 116 7.41 17.20 3.94
CA ALA A 116 6.80 16.69 2.72
C ALA A 116 6.89 15.16 2.66
N TYR A 117 5.85 14.51 2.12
CA TYR A 117 5.91 13.10 1.75
C TYR A 117 6.87 12.91 0.55
N SER A 118 8.05 12.33 0.77
CA SER A 118 8.90 11.86 -0.32
C SER A 118 8.20 10.70 -1.04
N GLY A 119 7.90 10.86 -2.33
CA GLY A 119 7.15 9.85 -3.10
C GLY A 119 5.71 9.67 -2.61
N CYS A 120 4.98 10.76 -2.34
CA CYS A 120 3.63 10.68 -1.75
C CYS A 120 2.68 9.74 -2.50
N SER A 121 2.68 9.74 -3.84
CA SER A 121 1.87 8.80 -4.64
C SER A 121 2.14 7.34 -4.28
N ASP A 122 3.42 7.00 -4.09
CA ASP A 122 3.87 5.63 -3.82
C ASP A 122 3.53 5.25 -2.38
N THR A 123 3.66 6.19 -1.45
CA THR A 123 3.20 6.02 -0.06
C THR A 123 1.70 5.77 0.01
N VAL A 124 0.89 6.54 -0.71
CA VAL A 124 -0.57 6.32 -0.76
C VAL A 124 -0.90 4.97 -1.39
N ALA A 125 -0.25 4.62 -2.50
CA ALA A 125 -0.44 3.34 -3.19
C ALA A 125 -0.04 2.13 -2.32
N ALA A 126 1.02 2.27 -1.51
CA ALA A 126 1.47 1.23 -0.57
C ALA A 126 0.55 1.10 0.66
N ASN A 127 -0.29 2.11 0.94
CA ASN A 127 -1.17 2.17 2.11
C ASN A 127 -2.66 2.32 1.75
N PRO A 128 -3.23 1.44 0.90
CA PRO A 128 -4.61 1.59 0.40
C PRO A 128 -5.66 1.53 1.52
N LEU A 129 -5.31 0.96 2.67
CA LEU A 129 -6.17 0.85 3.87
C LEU A 129 -5.53 1.51 5.11
N GLY A 130 -4.36 2.17 4.97
CA GLY A 130 -3.44 2.47 6.07
C GLY A 130 -3.18 3.95 6.36
N MET A 131 -4.11 4.83 5.99
CA MET A 131 -3.96 6.29 6.20
C MET A 131 -5.26 6.96 6.68
N ALA A 132 -6.21 6.21 7.24
CA ALA A 132 -7.54 6.74 7.56
C ALA A 132 -7.48 7.92 8.55
N CYS A 133 -6.71 7.79 9.62
CA CYS A 133 -6.48 8.86 10.60
C CYS A 133 -5.83 10.07 9.93
N ARG A 134 -4.79 9.86 9.12
CA ARG A 134 -4.12 10.93 8.36
C ARG A 134 -5.04 11.62 7.35
N ILE A 135 -5.91 10.85 6.67
CA ILE A 135 -6.91 11.37 5.73
C ILE A 135 -7.91 12.25 6.46
N TYR A 136 -8.41 11.79 7.61
CA TYR A 136 -9.31 12.57 8.46
C TYR A 136 -8.66 13.88 8.90
N HIS A 137 -7.47 13.82 9.51
CA HIS A 137 -6.79 15.01 9.99
C HIS A 137 -6.39 15.97 8.87
N LEU A 138 -6.04 15.47 7.69
CA LEU A 138 -5.85 16.33 6.51
C LEU A 138 -7.14 17.05 6.11
N GLY A 139 -8.28 16.34 6.15
CA GLY A 139 -9.58 16.93 5.90
C GLY A 139 -9.93 18.05 6.89
N VAL A 140 -9.66 17.86 8.18
CA VAL A 140 -9.88 18.91 9.19
C VAL A 140 -8.87 20.05 9.06
N ALA A 141 -7.60 19.77 8.78
CA ALA A 141 -6.55 20.76 8.57
C ALA A 141 -6.87 21.72 7.41
N ALA A 142 -7.54 21.22 6.36
CA ALA A 142 -7.93 22.02 5.20
C ALA A 142 -9.06 23.03 5.51
N MET A 143 -9.70 22.95 6.68
CA MET A 143 -10.65 23.94 7.14
C MET A 143 -9.92 25.18 7.69
N ALA A 144 -10.53 26.36 7.52
CA ALA A 144 -9.90 27.62 7.92
C ALA A 144 -9.55 27.64 9.43
N GLY A 145 -8.29 27.94 9.74
CA GLY A 145 -7.79 28.05 11.13
C GLY A 145 -7.27 26.76 11.76
N ASN A 146 -7.40 25.61 11.09
CA ASN A 146 -7.15 24.30 11.69
C ASN A 146 -5.80 23.65 11.31
N ALA A 147 -5.05 24.24 10.38
CA ALA A 147 -3.83 23.65 9.84
C ALA A 147 -2.76 23.38 10.92
N THR A 148 -2.50 24.33 11.82
CA THR A 148 -1.45 24.20 12.86
C THR A 148 -1.67 23.00 13.78
N GLU A 149 -2.91 22.70 14.13
CA GLU A 149 -3.24 21.61 15.05
C GLU A 149 -3.24 20.23 14.37
N HIS A 150 -3.71 20.15 13.13
CA HIS A 150 -3.97 18.86 12.49
C HIS A 150 -2.95 18.43 11.44
N CYS A 151 -2.17 19.35 10.87
CA CYS A 151 -1.08 19.00 9.97
C CYS A 151 -0.02 18.06 10.59
N PRO A 152 0.37 18.20 11.87
CA PRO A 152 1.29 17.25 12.53
C PRO A 152 0.77 15.81 12.59
N HIS A 153 -0.55 15.59 12.55
CA HIS A 153 -1.15 14.25 12.57
C HIS A 153 -1.28 13.66 11.16
N ALA A 154 -1.29 14.50 10.14
CA ALA A 154 -1.29 14.09 8.74
C ALA A 154 0.12 13.96 8.15
N ALA A 155 1.17 14.35 8.87
CA ALA A 155 2.56 14.36 8.39
C ALA A 155 3.18 12.96 8.28
N PRO A 156 4.16 12.69 7.40
CA PRO A 156 4.76 11.35 7.23
C PRO A 156 5.16 10.68 8.55
N ASP A 157 5.78 11.45 9.43
CA ASP A 157 6.21 11.13 10.80
C ASP A 157 5.15 11.51 11.85
N ALA A 158 3.87 11.28 11.52
CA ALA A 158 2.73 11.73 12.31
C ALA A 158 2.91 11.51 13.81
N THR A 159 2.62 12.56 14.58
CA THR A 159 2.61 12.52 16.04
C THR A 159 1.17 12.47 16.56
N GLY A 160 1.00 12.21 17.86
CA GLY A 160 -0.31 12.22 18.50
C GLY A 160 -1.22 11.07 18.03
N PRO A 161 -2.51 11.34 17.71
CA PRO A 161 -3.52 10.29 17.50
C PRO A 161 -3.22 9.36 16.33
N CYS A 162 -2.50 9.83 15.30
CA CYS A 162 -2.14 9.00 14.13
C CYS A 162 -0.76 8.35 14.23
N ALA A 163 -0.05 8.45 15.36
CA ALA A 163 1.29 7.89 15.51
C ALA A 163 1.32 6.35 15.38
N THR A 164 0.19 5.69 15.58
CA THR A 164 0.04 4.23 15.42
C THR A 164 -0.22 3.81 13.96
N GLU A 165 -0.54 4.74 13.06
CA GLU A 165 -0.59 4.47 11.62
C GLU A 165 0.83 4.37 11.04
N VAL A 166 1.33 3.15 10.96
CA VAL A 166 2.62 2.83 10.34
C VAL A 166 2.45 2.79 8.82
N LEU A 167 3.11 3.72 8.12
CA LEU A 167 3.13 3.76 6.66
C LEU A 167 4.04 2.67 6.10
N LYS A 168 3.53 1.91 5.13
CA LYS A 168 4.24 0.85 4.38
C LYS A 168 5.22 1.37 3.31
N SER A 169 5.64 2.63 3.39
CA SER A 169 6.71 3.16 2.54
C SER A 169 8.07 2.99 3.22
N PHE A 170 9.00 2.28 2.59
CA PHE A 170 10.39 2.23 3.07
C PHE A 170 11.02 3.62 2.89
N ASN A 171 11.15 4.37 3.99
CA ASN A 171 11.68 5.72 3.96
C ASN A 171 13.21 5.68 3.98
N CYS A 172 13.82 5.86 2.81
CA CYS A 172 15.28 5.90 2.66
C CYS A 172 15.98 6.95 3.51
N SER A 173 15.35 8.11 3.72
CA SER A 173 15.88 9.17 4.59
C SER A 173 15.82 8.76 6.05
N LEU A 174 14.73 8.13 6.49
CA LEU A 174 14.60 7.58 7.84
C LEU A 174 15.62 6.46 8.09
N TYR A 175 15.82 5.58 7.10
CA TYR A 175 16.85 4.54 7.16
C TYR A 175 18.25 5.14 7.36
N ALA A 176 18.58 6.18 6.58
CA ALA A 176 19.86 6.86 6.67
C ALA A 176 20.04 7.62 7.99
N SER A 177 19.03 8.38 8.44
CA SER A 177 19.11 9.22 9.64
C SER A 177 19.16 8.42 10.93
N THR A 178 18.47 7.27 10.98
CA THR A 178 18.44 6.46 12.21
C THR A 178 19.72 5.64 12.39
N ARG A 179 20.53 5.49 11.33
CA ARG A 179 21.73 4.64 11.33
C ARG A 179 23.06 5.40 11.18
N SER A 180 23.03 6.70 10.86
CA SER A 180 24.24 7.52 10.80
C SER A 180 24.92 7.55 12.18
N GLY A 181 25.90 6.67 12.40
CA GLY A 181 26.64 6.54 13.66
C GLY A 181 26.66 5.15 14.31
N THR A 182 25.91 4.17 13.82
CA THR A 182 25.96 2.78 14.36
C THR A 182 27.02 1.92 13.66
N THR A 183 27.72 1.09 14.43
CA THR A 183 28.70 0.12 13.92
C THR A 183 28.05 -0.88 12.96
N GLY A 184 28.70 -1.12 11.81
CA GLY A 184 28.21 -2.04 10.77
C GLY A 184 27.27 -1.39 9.74
N TYR A 185 27.14 -0.07 9.72
CA TYR A 185 26.31 0.65 8.74
C TYR A 185 26.74 0.40 7.30
N THR A 186 25.85 -0.22 6.54
CA THR A 186 25.85 -0.22 5.08
C THR A 186 24.73 0.70 4.65
N ALA A 187 25.07 1.81 3.99
CA ALA A 187 24.06 2.64 3.34
C ALA A 187 23.35 1.80 2.29
N TYR A 188 22.02 1.94 2.17
CA TYR A 188 21.32 1.44 0.99
C TYR A 188 21.79 2.26 -0.22
N SER A 189 22.80 1.76 -0.93
CA SER A 189 23.20 2.35 -2.21
C SER A 189 22.04 2.20 -3.19
N GLY A 190 21.58 3.32 -3.76
CA GLY A 190 20.41 3.32 -4.62
C GLY A 190 19.11 3.00 -3.88
N CYS A 191 18.96 3.41 -2.61
CA CYS A 191 17.77 3.14 -1.81
C CYS A 191 16.44 3.42 -2.54
N SER A 192 16.33 4.59 -3.18
CA SER A 192 15.17 4.96 -3.99
C SER A 192 14.87 3.93 -5.07
N ASP A 193 15.91 3.45 -5.73
CA ASP A 193 15.83 2.53 -6.87
C ASP A 193 15.47 1.13 -6.38
N THR A 194 16.03 0.69 -5.24
CA THR A 194 15.66 -0.57 -4.59
C THR A 194 14.20 -0.54 -4.13
N VAL A 195 13.72 0.55 -3.53
CA VAL A 195 12.32 0.68 -3.12
C VAL A 195 11.41 0.66 -4.34
N ALA A 196 11.75 1.43 -5.38
CA ALA A 196 10.99 1.47 -6.64
C ALA A 196 10.95 0.12 -7.37
N ALA A 197 12.03 -0.66 -7.32
CA ALA A 197 12.11 -1.99 -7.90
C ALA A 197 11.35 -3.06 -7.09
N ASN A 198 11.00 -2.77 -5.83
CA ASN A 198 10.39 -3.72 -4.88
C ASN A 198 9.09 -3.19 -4.25
N PRO A 199 8.09 -2.76 -5.04
CA PRO A 199 6.87 -2.13 -4.52
C PRO A 199 6.00 -3.07 -3.66
N LEU A 200 6.21 -4.39 -3.77
CA LEU A 200 5.51 -5.42 -2.99
C LEU A 200 6.43 -6.18 -2.01
N GLY A 201 7.73 -5.89 -2.01
CA GLY A 201 8.77 -6.72 -1.37
C GLY A 201 9.56 -6.04 -0.26
N MET A 202 9.07 -4.90 0.24
CA MET A 202 9.73 -4.13 1.30
C MET A 202 8.90 -4.06 2.59
N ALA A 203 7.81 -4.83 2.71
CA ALA A 203 6.85 -4.67 3.80
C ALA A 203 7.47 -5.04 5.17
N CYS A 204 8.24 -6.13 5.23
CA CYS A 204 8.99 -6.56 6.42
C CYS A 204 10.06 -5.53 6.77
N ARG A 205 10.89 -5.14 5.81
CA ARG A 205 11.94 -4.12 6.02
C ARG A 205 11.36 -2.77 6.42
N THR A 206 10.21 -2.38 5.88
CA THR A 206 9.50 -1.16 6.26
C THR A 206 8.95 -1.23 7.67
N TYR A 207 8.32 -2.35 8.04
CA TYR A 207 7.84 -2.57 9.40
C TYR A 207 8.99 -2.45 10.40
N HIS A 208 10.09 -3.15 10.16
CA HIS A 208 11.25 -3.12 11.04
C HIS A 208 11.92 -1.75 11.08
N LEU A 209 11.97 -1.01 9.96
CA LEU A 209 12.43 0.38 9.95
C LEU A 209 11.54 1.29 10.80
N GLY A 210 10.22 1.15 10.69
CA GLY A 210 9.26 1.90 11.51
C GLY A 210 9.40 1.59 12.99
N VAL A 211 9.56 0.31 13.35
CA VAL A 211 9.76 -0.10 14.74
C VAL A 211 11.10 0.39 15.29
N ALA A 212 12.16 0.30 14.49
CA ALA A 212 13.50 0.70 14.89
C ALA A 212 13.65 2.22 15.08
N ALA A 213 12.79 3.02 14.42
CA ALA A 213 12.70 4.46 14.63
C ALA A 213 12.09 4.85 15.99
N MET A 214 11.42 3.93 16.69
CA MET A 214 10.93 4.17 18.04
C MET A 214 12.07 4.08 19.07
N ALA A 215 12.02 4.95 20.09
CA ALA A 215 13.07 5.03 21.11
C ALA A 215 13.33 3.67 21.80
N GLY A 216 14.59 3.24 21.82
CA GLY A 216 15.03 2.00 22.46
C GLY A 216 14.99 0.73 21.58
N ASN A 217 14.35 0.78 20.40
CA ASN A 217 14.14 -0.42 19.57
C ASN A 217 15.16 -0.59 18.43
N ALA A 218 16.06 0.37 18.27
CA ALA A 218 17.01 0.42 17.15
C ALA A 218 17.88 -0.85 17.06
N ALA A 219 18.49 -1.28 18.17
CA ALA A 219 19.45 -2.39 18.17
C ALA A 219 18.82 -3.74 17.75
N GLU A 220 17.54 -3.96 18.08
CA GLU A 220 16.85 -5.22 17.83
C GLU A 220 16.21 -5.25 16.42
N HIS A 221 15.63 -4.14 15.97
CA HIS A 221 14.85 -4.15 14.74
C HIS A 221 15.61 -3.70 13.48
N PHE A 222 16.69 -2.90 13.60
CA PHE A 222 17.45 -2.45 12.42
C PHE A 222 18.09 -3.54 11.56
N PRO A 223 18.67 -4.62 12.13
CA PRO A 223 19.27 -5.69 11.32
C PRO A 223 18.27 -6.30 10.32
N HIS A 224 16.98 -6.24 10.62
CA HIS A 224 15.91 -6.74 9.76
C HIS A 224 15.46 -5.74 8.68
N ALA A 225 15.80 -4.45 8.81
CA ALA A 225 15.53 -3.41 7.80
C ALA A 225 16.70 -3.18 6.83
N ALA A 226 17.89 -3.71 7.13
CA ALA A 226 19.10 -3.54 6.30
C ALA A 226 18.97 -4.19 4.91
N GLN A 227 19.84 -3.85 3.95
CA GLN A 227 19.76 -4.38 2.57
C GLN A 227 20.10 -5.87 2.54
N ASP A 228 21.10 -6.21 3.34
CA ASP A 228 21.59 -7.55 3.66
C ASP A 228 20.87 -8.18 4.85
N ALA A 229 19.64 -7.74 5.17
CA ALA A 229 18.89 -8.24 6.32
C ALA A 229 18.92 -9.76 6.40
N THR A 230 19.36 -10.28 7.55
CA THR A 230 19.35 -11.70 7.87
C THR A 230 18.08 -12.04 8.67
N GLY A 231 17.71 -13.33 8.69
CA GLY A 231 16.55 -13.81 9.44
C GLY A 231 15.20 -13.55 8.76
N PHE A 232 14.20 -13.08 9.52
CA PHE A 232 12.80 -13.04 9.09
C PHE A 232 12.54 -12.23 7.81
N CYS A 233 13.24 -11.11 7.60
CA CYS A 233 13.10 -10.31 6.38
C CYS A 233 14.06 -10.74 5.26
N ALA A 234 14.92 -11.75 5.45
CA ALA A 234 15.83 -12.25 4.41
C ALA A 234 15.09 -12.95 3.26
N THR A 235 13.85 -13.40 3.50
CA THR A 235 12.97 -13.99 2.49
C THR A 235 12.37 -12.95 1.55
N GLU A 236 12.43 -11.66 1.90
CA GLU A 236 12.21 -10.58 0.95
C GLU A 236 13.40 -10.53 -0.01
N VAL A 237 13.28 -11.27 -1.11
CA VAL A 237 14.24 -11.21 -2.22
C VAL A 237 14.12 -9.82 -2.85
N LEU A 238 15.01 -8.92 -2.46
CA LEU A 238 15.16 -7.63 -3.13
C LEU A 238 15.56 -7.90 -4.57
N LYS A 239 14.75 -7.42 -5.51
CA LYS A 239 15.15 -7.23 -6.90
C LYS A 239 16.19 -6.11 -6.93
N ASN A 240 17.41 -6.44 -6.54
CA ASN A 240 18.57 -5.60 -6.79
C ASN A 240 19.21 -6.15 -8.08
N PHE A 241 18.96 -5.49 -9.21
CA PHE A 241 19.82 -5.71 -10.39
C PHE A 241 21.08 -4.89 -10.17
N ASP A 242 22.07 -5.51 -9.52
CA ASP A 242 23.38 -4.90 -9.36
C ASP A 242 24.15 -5.02 -10.68
N CYS A 243 24.28 -3.90 -11.39
CA CYS A 243 25.01 -3.84 -12.66
C CYS A 243 26.48 -4.28 -12.50
N SER A 244 27.06 -4.19 -11.30
CA SER A 244 28.41 -4.68 -11.02
C SER A 244 28.49 -6.22 -10.98
N LEU A 245 27.40 -6.90 -10.58
CA LEU A 245 27.30 -8.37 -10.62
C LEU A 245 27.14 -8.91 -12.05
N TYR A 246 26.67 -8.10 -13.00
CA TYR A 246 26.66 -8.45 -14.43
C TYR A 246 28.01 -8.15 -15.09
N ALA A 247 28.60 -6.98 -14.83
CA ALA A 247 29.84 -6.55 -15.45
C ALA A 247 31.07 -7.37 -14.96
N SER A 248 31.11 -7.72 -13.68
CA SER A 248 32.24 -8.43 -13.05
C SER A 248 32.52 -9.82 -13.67
N PRO A 249 31.54 -10.73 -13.80
CA PRO A 249 31.78 -12.05 -14.37
C PRO A 249 31.70 -12.09 -15.91
N CYS A 250 30.97 -11.18 -16.56
CA CYS A 250 30.70 -11.27 -18.00
C CYS A 250 31.60 -10.40 -18.88
N SER A 251 32.38 -9.44 -18.33
CA SER A 251 33.22 -8.54 -19.15
C SER A 251 34.36 -9.23 -19.92
N GLY A 252 34.65 -10.50 -19.61
CA GLY A 252 35.65 -11.32 -20.29
C GLY A 252 35.12 -12.36 -21.28
N THR A 253 33.79 -12.49 -21.47
CA THR A 253 33.21 -13.49 -22.38
C THR A 253 33.04 -12.92 -23.79
N THR A 254 33.38 -13.74 -24.81
CA THR A 254 33.16 -13.38 -26.22
C THR A 254 31.67 -13.13 -26.47
N GLY A 255 31.32 -11.94 -26.94
CA GLY A 255 29.93 -11.50 -27.13
C GLY A 255 29.36 -10.62 -26.00
N TYR A 256 30.17 -10.28 -24.99
CA TYR A 256 29.81 -9.27 -24.00
C TYR A 256 29.52 -7.92 -24.67
N MET A 257 28.33 -7.36 -24.40
CA MET A 257 28.01 -5.97 -24.66
C MET A 257 27.82 -5.27 -23.32
N ALA A 258 28.63 -4.24 -23.06
CA ALA A 258 28.42 -3.40 -21.90
C ALA A 258 27.04 -2.73 -22.02
N TYR A 259 26.21 -2.86 -20.98
CA TYR A 259 24.97 -2.09 -20.91
C TYR A 259 25.30 -0.61 -20.68
N SER A 260 25.38 0.16 -21.75
CA SER A 260 25.27 1.62 -21.65
C SER A 260 23.83 1.96 -21.27
N GLY A 261 23.61 2.55 -20.09
CA GLY A 261 22.25 2.85 -19.59
C GLY A 261 21.60 1.71 -18.80
N CYS A 262 22.37 1.02 -17.95
CA CYS A 262 21.87 -0.07 -17.09
C CYS A 262 20.66 0.35 -16.24
N SER A 263 20.68 1.57 -15.68
CA SER A 263 19.55 2.18 -14.96
C SER A 263 18.28 2.25 -15.80
N ASP A 264 18.42 2.67 -17.06
CA ASP A 264 17.31 2.90 -17.98
C ASP A 264 16.71 1.57 -18.46
N THR A 265 17.56 0.54 -18.60
CA THR A 265 17.17 -0.81 -19.00
C THR A 265 16.39 -1.53 -17.89
N VAL A 266 16.78 -1.35 -16.62
CA VAL A 266 16.06 -1.90 -15.46
C VAL A 266 14.70 -1.22 -15.32
N ALA A 267 14.63 0.10 -15.51
CA ALA A 267 13.38 0.85 -15.49
C ALA A 267 12.42 0.45 -16.63
N ALA A 268 12.95 0.10 -17.80
CA ALA A 268 12.15 -0.26 -18.97
C ALA A 268 11.61 -1.71 -18.98
N ASN A 269 12.07 -2.60 -18.08
CA ASN A 269 11.72 -4.03 -18.12
C ASN A 269 11.33 -4.63 -16.74
N PRO A 270 10.25 -4.13 -16.09
CA PRO A 270 9.88 -4.54 -14.73
C PRO A 270 9.43 -6.01 -14.58
N MET A 271 9.11 -6.70 -15.69
CA MET A 271 8.70 -8.12 -15.70
C MET A 271 9.70 -9.07 -16.40
N GLY A 272 10.81 -8.56 -16.95
CA GLY A 272 11.57 -9.27 -17.99
C GLY A 272 12.85 -10.01 -17.60
N MET A 273 13.35 -9.90 -16.36
CA MET A 273 14.68 -10.46 -16.02
C MET A 273 14.66 -11.62 -15.01
N ALA A 274 13.49 -12.21 -14.74
CA ALA A 274 13.38 -13.37 -13.85
C ALA A 274 13.89 -14.69 -14.47
N CYS A 275 14.03 -14.79 -15.80
CA CYS A 275 14.32 -16.08 -16.47
C CYS A 275 15.79 -16.34 -16.83
N ARG A 276 16.77 -15.50 -16.46
CA ARG A 276 18.18 -15.75 -16.82
C ARG A 276 19.11 -16.14 -15.68
N ASN A 277 18.60 -16.24 -14.45
CA ASN A 277 19.42 -16.61 -13.29
C ASN A 277 19.23 -18.06 -12.82
N GLN A 278 18.58 -18.92 -13.62
CA GLN A 278 18.49 -20.35 -13.35
C GLN A 278 19.18 -21.15 -14.46
N GLY A 279 20.43 -21.56 -14.23
CA GLY A 279 21.08 -22.60 -15.04
C GLY A 279 22.57 -22.38 -15.33
N PHE A 280 23.42 -22.58 -14.33
CA PHE A 280 24.80 -23.04 -14.58
C PHE A 280 25.04 -24.32 -13.78
N GLY A 281 24.59 -25.42 -14.38
CA GLY A 281 24.98 -26.80 -14.05
C GLY A 281 25.38 -27.47 -15.36
N GLU A 282 26.57 -28.06 -15.36
CA GLU A 282 27.31 -28.58 -16.52
C GLU A 282 26.54 -29.65 -17.34
N ALA A 283 26.59 -29.56 -18.69
CA ALA A 283 26.92 -30.66 -19.63
C ALA A 283 26.59 -30.32 -21.10
N ASN A 284 27.61 -30.52 -21.96
CA ASN A 284 27.63 -30.71 -23.43
C ASN A 284 26.33 -30.58 -24.25
N ILE A 285 26.32 -29.65 -25.22
CA ILE A 285 25.54 -29.80 -26.47
C ILE A 285 26.36 -29.29 -27.67
N GLU A 286 26.76 -30.22 -28.55
CA GLU A 286 27.11 -29.96 -29.95
C GLU A 286 25.94 -29.28 -30.67
N LEU A 287 26.17 -28.10 -31.25
CA LEU A 287 25.23 -27.46 -32.16
C LEU A 287 25.47 -27.95 -33.60
N ARG A 288 24.74 -28.97 -34.04
CA ARG A 288 24.50 -29.21 -35.47
C ARG A 288 23.40 -28.27 -35.94
N PHE A 289 23.75 -27.37 -36.87
CA PHE A 289 22.78 -26.59 -37.63
C PHE A 289 22.07 -27.49 -38.65
N SER A 290 20.75 -27.65 -38.53
CA SER A 290 19.89 -28.03 -39.66
C SER A 290 19.10 -26.80 -40.06
N GLN A 291 19.50 -26.19 -41.18
CA GLN A 291 18.69 -25.23 -41.90
C GLN A 291 17.74 -26.01 -42.81
N HIS A 292 16.44 -25.84 -42.61
CA HIS A 292 15.45 -26.08 -43.66
C HIS A 292 14.89 -24.73 -44.13
N GLY A 293 14.94 -24.53 -45.45
CA GLY A 293 13.97 -23.69 -46.14
C GLY A 293 14.55 -22.83 -47.26
N ASN A 294 14.51 -23.33 -48.50
CA ASN A 294 13.81 -22.64 -49.59
C ASN A 294 13.56 -23.59 -50.79
N HIS A 295 12.29 -23.68 -51.18
CA HIS A 295 11.80 -24.03 -52.53
C HIS A 295 12.11 -22.88 -53.52
N PRO A 296 11.96 -23.03 -54.86
CA PRO A 296 11.51 -24.19 -55.66
C PRO A 296 12.64 -24.99 -56.33
#